data_AF-A0A8T4RPH8-F1
#
_entry.id   AF-A0A8T4RPH8-F1
#
_cell.length_a   1.000
_cell.length_b   1.000
_cell.length_c   1.000
_cell.angle_alpha   90.00
_cell.angle_beta   90.00
_cell.angle_gamma   90.00
#
_symmetry.space_group_name_H-M   'P 1'
#
loop_
_entity.id
_entity.type
_entity.pdbx_description
1 polymer ?
#
loop_
_entity_poly.entity_id
_entity_poly.type
_entity_poly.pdbx_seq_one_letter_code
_entity_poly.pdbx_strand_id
1 'polypeptide(L)'
;MVGVCNQCGLPQDLCVCETIAREQQKITVKSEKRKFGKMYTIVSGFKKEVNINDIVKKLKNKFACGGTVKGKQIELQGNHKSKMKSALTDLGFPEETIDVG
;
A
#
# COMPACT_ATOMS: atom_id res chain seq x y z
N MET A 1 14.59 14.79 18.27
CA MET A 1 14.62 13.49 18.97
C MET A 1 14.32 12.41 17.95
N VAL A 2 15.20 11.43 17.82
CA VAL A 2 14.94 10.24 17.00
C VAL A 2 13.98 9.36 17.80
N GLY A 3 12.82 9.02 17.24
CA GLY A 3 11.86 8.14 17.91
C GLY A 3 12.46 6.74 18.05
N VAL A 4 12.04 6.00 19.07
CA VAL A 4 12.40 4.59 19.26
C VAL A 4 11.25 3.73 18.78
N CYS A 5 11.55 2.64 18.08
CA CYS A 5 10.54 1.70 17.62
C CYS A 5 9.98 0.88 18.79
N ASN A 6 8.66 0.93 19.01
CA ASN A 6 8.00 0.18 20.10
C ASN A 6 7.94 -1.34 19.88
N GLN A 7 8.34 -1.84 18.70
CA GLN A 7 8.38 -3.27 18.38
C GLN A 7 9.73 -3.90 18.70
N CYS A 8 10.84 -3.23 18.36
CA CYS A 8 12.18 -3.79 18.46
C CYS A 8 13.13 -2.98 19.34
N GLY A 9 12.72 -1.80 19.84
CA GLY A 9 13.54 -0.95 20.70
C GLY A 9 14.69 -0.21 19.98
N LEU A 10 14.79 -0.34 18.65
CA LEU A 10 15.83 0.35 17.87
C LEU A 10 15.43 1.82 17.59
N PRO A 11 16.41 2.73 17.49
CA PRO A 11 16.22 4.03 16.87
C PRO A 11 15.51 3.91 15.51
N GLN A 12 14.53 4.78 15.22
CA GLN A 12 13.70 4.69 14.01
C GLN A 12 14.50 4.70 12.71
N ASP A 13 15.64 5.37 12.68
CA ASP A 13 16.59 5.43 11.58
C ASP A 13 17.39 4.13 11.38
N LEU A 14 17.53 3.30 12.42
CA LEU A 14 18.18 1.99 12.36
C LEU A 14 17.18 0.82 12.28
N CYS A 15 15.88 1.11 12.35
CA CYS A 15 14.83 0.11 12.42
C CYS A 15 14.47 -0.47 11.04
N VAL A 16 14.39 -1.81 10.94
CA VAL A 16 13.99 -2.53 9.72
C VAL A 16 12.62 -3.20 9.82
N CYS A 17 11.85 -2.96 10.90
CA CYS A 17 10.55 -3.61 11.12
C CYS A 17 9.56 -3.35 9.98
N GLU A 18 9.58 -2.15 9.38
CA GLU A 18 8.70 -1.83 8.26
C GLU A 18 9.06 -2.63 7.01
N THR A 19 10.35 -2.81 6.73
CA THR A 19 10.85 -3.64 5.60
C THR A 19 10.45 -5.09 5.78
N ILE A 20 10.69 -5.67 6.96
CA ILE A 20 10.30 -7.05 7.29
C ILE A 20 8.79 -7.22 7.15
N ALA A 21 8.01 -6.25 7.61
CA ALA A 21 6.56 -6.29 7.47
C ALA A 21 6.14 -6.34 6.00
N ARG A 22 6.76 -5.53 5.12
CA ARG A 22 6.49 -5.51 3.67
C ARG A 22 6.80 -6.84 3.00
N GLU A 23 7.86 -7.54 3.42
CA GLU A 23 8.23 -8.85 2.86
C GLU A 23 7.24 -9.97 3.21
N GLN A 24 6.60 -9.89 4.38
CA GLN A 24 5.79 -10.98 4.92
C GLN A 24 4.27 -10.85 4.68
N GLN A 25 3.82 -9.91 3.83
CA GLN A 25 2.40 -9.66 3.62
C GLN A 25 1.98 -9.86 2.17
N LYS A 26 0.88 -10.58 1.96
CA LYS A 26 0.26 -10.73 0.65
C LYS A 26 -0.61 -9.53 0.35
N ILE A 27 -0.32 -8.82 -0.74
CA ILE A 27 -1.09 -7.68 -1.21
C ILE A 27 -2.01 -8.15 -2.33
N THR A 28 -3.29 -7.76 -2.27
CA THR A 28 -4.26 -8.08 -3.32
C THR A 28 -4.76 -6.80 -3.97
N VAL A 29 -4.73 -6.77 -5.31
CA VAL A 29 -5.21 -5.66 -6.15
C VAL A 29 -6.44 -6.11 -6.92
N LYS A 30 -7.55 -5.40 -6.75
CA LYS A 30 -8.82 -5.64 -7.45
C LYS A 30 -9.34 -4.35 -8.09
N SER A 31 -10.21 -4.50 -9.08
CA SER A 31 -10.92 -3.37 -9.69
C SER A 31 -12.41 -3.63 -9.60
N GLU A 32 -13.16 -2.64 -9.17
CA GLU A 32 -14.61 -2.75 -8.99
C GLU A 32 -15.33 -1.47 -9.42
N LYS A 33 -16.59 -1.61 -9.84
CA LYS A 33 -17.47 -0.48 -10.11
C LYS A 33 -18.13 -0.03 -8.82
N ARG A 34 -18.09 1.27 -8.55
CA ARG A 34 -18.76 1.92 -7.41
C ARG A 34 -19.90 2.80 -7.92
N LYS A 35 -20.39 3.73 -7.07
CA LYS A 35 -21.47 4.67 -7.38
C LYS A 35 -21.26 5.33 -8.74
N PHE A 36 -22.36 5.46 -9.49
CA PHE A 36 -22.37 6.06 -10.84
C PHE A 36 -21.50 5.32 -11.86
N GLY A 37 -21.26 4.01 -11.66
CA GLY A 37 -20.48 3.19 -12.58
C GLY A 37 -18.98 3.50 -12.62
N LYS A 38 -18.50 4.36 -11.70
CA LYS A 38 -17.08 4.75 -11.65
C LYS A 38 -16.22 3.56 -11.23
N MET A 39 -15.15 3.31 -11.99
CA MET A 39 -14.16 2.29 -11.67
C MET A 39 -13.26 2.73 -10.52
N TYR A 40 -12.96 1.81 -9.61
CA TYR A 40 -11.99 1.98 -8.54
C TYR A 40 -11.02 0.80 -8.53
N THR A 41 -9.76 1.09 -8.21
CA THR A 41 -8.74 0.09 -7.89
C THR A 41 -8.62 0.00 -6.38
N ILE A 42 -8.77 -1.22 -5.85
CA ILE A 42 -8.74 -1.53 -4.43
C ILE A 42 -7.46 -2.31 -4.14
N VAL A 43 -6.66 -1.81 -3.21
CA VAL A 43 -5.43 -2.45 -2.75
C VAL A 43 -5.58 -2.81 -1.29
N SER A 44 -5.40 -4.08 -0.95
CA SER A 44 -5.67 -4.62 0.39
C SER A 44 -4.59 -5.62 0.80
N GLY A 45 -4.62 -6.06 2.07
CA GLY A 45 -3.61 -6.98 2.63
C GLY A 45 -2.57 -6.30 3.51
N PHE A 46 -2.72 -5.00 3.76
CA PHE A 46 -1.79 -4.24 4.60
C PHE A 46 -1.84 -4.68 6.07
N LYS A 47 -0.67 -5.01 6.64
CA LYS A 47 -0.52 -5.25 8.08
C LYS A 47 -0.39 -3.92 8.86
N LYS A 48 -0.51 -3.96 10.19
CA LYS A 48 -0.58 -2.76 11.06
C LYS A 48 0.75 -2.00 11.10
N GLU A 49 1.84 -2.69 10.86
CA GLU A 49 3.22 -2.20 10.91
C GLU A 49 3.55 -1.33 9.70
N VAL A 50 2.72 -1.36 8.65
CA VAL A 50 2.89 -0.56 7.44
C VAL A 50 2.13 0.75 7.55
N ASN A 51 2.78 1.85 7.19
CA ASN A 51 2.14 3.16 7.10
C ASN A 51 1.26 3.28 5.83
N ILE A 52 0.04 2.73 5.89
CA ILE A 52 -0.92 2.77 4.78
C ILE A 52 -1.28 4.20 4.31
N ASN A 53 -1.19 5.18 5.22
CA ASN A 53 -1.46 6.59 4.91
C ASN A 53 -0.35 7.22 4.06
N ASP A 54 0.89 6.79 4.22
CA ASP A 54 1.99 7.19 3.35
C ASP A 54 1.86 6.54 1.96
N ILE A 55 1.51 5.26 1.94
CA ILE A 55 1.32 4.50 0.69
C ILE A 55 0.22 5.13 -0.17
N VAL A 56 -0.96 5.45 0.40
CA VAL A 56 -2.03 6.07 -0.40
C VAL A 56 -1.59 7.41 -1.00
N LYS A 57 -0.80 8.21 -0.28
CA LYS A 57 -0.29 9.49 -0.80
C LYS A 57 0.63 9.25 -1.99
N LYS A 58 1.57 8.32 -1.87
CA LYS A 58 2.50 7.95 -2.95
C LYS A 58 1.75 7.41 -4.18
N LEU A 59 0.77 6.53 -3.98
CA LEU A 59 -0.03 5.98 -5.08
C LEU A 59 -0.89 7.06 -5.76
N LYS A 60 -1.54 7.96 -5.01
CA LYS A 60 -2.29 9.08 -5.58
C LYS A 60 -1.41 9.97 -6.46
N ASN A 61 -0.20 10.27 -5.99
CA ASN A 61 0.77 11.06 -6.75
C ASN A 61 1.23 10.32 -8.02
N LYS A 62 1.54 9.02 -7.92
CA LYS A 62 1.97 8.18 -9.06
C LYS A 62 0.88 8.07 -10.14
N PHE A 63 -0.39 7.94 -9.73
CA PHE A 63 -1.51 7.70 -10.64
C PHE A 63 -2.34 8.95 -10.97
N ALA A 64 -1.96 10.12 -10.45
CA ALA A 64 -2.65 11.39 -10.62
C ALA A 64 -4.18 11.27 -10.38
N CYS A 65 -4.57 10.62 -9.28
CA CYS A 65 -5.95 10.28 -9.01
C CYS A 65 -6.41 10.61 -7.58
N GLY A 66 -7.73 10.69 -7.39
CA GLY A 66 -8.33 10.68 -6.06
C GLY A 66 -8.17 9.32 -5.40
N GLY A 67 -8.09 9.31 -4.07
CA GLY A 67 -7.99 8.07 -3.31
C GLY A 67 -8.05 8.29 -1.81
N THR A 68 -8.37 7.23 -1.09
CA THR A 68 -8.52 7.25 0.37
C THR A 68 -8.13 5.90 0.99
N VAL A 69 -7.86 5.91 2.29
CA VAL A 69 -7.78 4.69 3.10
C VAL A 69 -9.15 4.44 3.71
N LYS A 70 -9.63 3.20 3.61
CA LYS A 70 -10.89 2.77 4.23
C LYS A 70 -10.64 1.48 5.02
N GLY A 71 -10.45 1.58 6.33
CA GLY A 71 -10.06 0.44 7.14
C GLY A 71 -8.62 0.00 6.83
N LYS A 72 -8.44 -1.20 6.30
CA LYS A 72 -7.12 -1.78 5.94
C LYS A 72 -6.88 -1.88 4.42
N GLN A 73 -7.58 -1.06 3.64
CA GLN A 73 -7.46 -1.03 2.19
C GLN A 73 -7.37 0.41 1.68
N ILE A 74 -6.71 0.55 0.54
CA ILE A 74 -6.62 1.78 -0.23
C ILE A 74 -7.60 1.68 -1.39
N GLU A 75 -8.43 2.70 -1.57
CA GLU A 75 -9.32 2.84 -2.72
C GLU A 75 -8.81 4.00 -3.60
N LEU A 76 -8.53 3.72 -4.88
CA LEU A 76 -8.07 4.70 -5.87
C LEU A 76 -9.08 4.81 -7.01
N GLN A 77 -9.35 6.02 -7.48
CA GLN A 77 -10.22 6.27 -8.62
C GLN A 77 -9.54 5.83 -9.93
N GLY A 78 -10.26 5.09 -10.78
CA GLY A 78 -9.76 4.56 -12.05
C GLY A 78 -9.32 3.09 -11.98
N ASN A 79 -8.96 2.53 -13.12
CA ASN A 79 -8.42 1.17 -13.23
C ASN A 79 -6.89 1.23 -13.43
N HIS A 80 -6.15 0.90 -12.39
CA HIS A 80 -4.68 1.00 -12.33
C HIS A 80 -3.99 -0.36 -12.25
N LYS A 81 -4.73 -1.48 -12.40
CA LYS A 81 -4.21 -2.85 -12.24
C LYS A 81 -2.90 -3.11 -13.00
N SER A 82 -2.83 -2.71 -14.26
CA SER A 82 -1.68 -2.96 -15.13
C SER A 82 -0.37 -2.34 -14.63
N LYS A 83 -0.45 -1.25 -13.88
CA LYS A 83 0.72 -0.53 -13.33
C LYS A 83 0.85 -0.68 -11.82
N MET A 84 -0.16 -1.23 -11.15
CA MET A 84 -0.20 -1.31 -9.69
C MET A 84 0.90 -2.22 -9.13
N LYS A 85 1.18 -3.35 -9.80
CA LYS A 85 2.23 -4.28 -9.36
C LYS A 85 3.58 -3.58 -9.27
N SER A 86 4.02 -2.96 -10.38
CA SER A 86 5.25 -2.16 -10.41
C SER A 86 5.23 -1.01 -9.40
N ALA A 87 4.11 -0.29 -9.25
CA ALA A 87 4.04 0.81 -8.30
C ALA A 87 4.19 0.35 -6.84
N LEU A 88 3.71 -0.84 -6.49
CA LEU A 88 3.90 -1.42 -5.14
C LEU A 88 5.33 -1.96 -4.98
N THR A 89 5.92 -2.54 -6.03
CA THR A 89 7.33 -2.95 -6.02
C THR A 89 8.27 -1.75 -5.83
N ASP A 90 8.01 -0.62 -6.49
CA ASP A 90 8.74 0.65 -6.28
C ASP A 90 8.65 1.13 -4.81
N LEU A 91 7.61 0.71 -4.08
CA LEU A 91 7.39 1.01 -2.67
C LEU A 91 7.97 -0.06 -1.73
N GLY A 92 8.71 -1.04 -2.24
CA GLY A 92 9.39 -2.06 -1.45
C GLY A 92 8.51 -3.25 -1.04
N PHE A 93 7.40 -3.51 -1.74
CA PHE A 93 6.68 -4.78 -1.62
C PHE A 93 7.26 -5.79 -2.61
N PRO A 94 7.65 -7.01 -2.19
CA PRO A 94 8.18 -8.00 -3.11
C PRO A 94 7.15 -8.39 -4.17
N GLU A 95 7.59 -8.52 -5.40
CA GLU A 95 6.70 -8.72 -6.54
C GLU A 95 5.86 -10.01 -6.41
N GLU A 96 6.45 -11.08 -5.86
CA GLU A 96 5.82 -12.37 -5.61
C GLU A 96 4.71 -12.35 -4.54
N THR A 97 4.68 -11.29 -3.72
CA THR A 97 3.64 -11.10 -2.70
C THR A 97 2.41 -10.35 -3.22
N ILE A 98 2.47 -9.82 -4.44
CA ILE A 98 1.43 -8.98 -5.03
C ILE A 98 0.59 -9.81 -6.01
N ASP A 99 -0.66 -10.05 -5.62
CA ASP A 99 -1.67 -10.69 -6.44
C ASP A 99 -2.55 -9.64 -7.13
N VAL A 100 -2.55 -9.63 -8.47
CA VAL A 100 -3.41 -8.76 -9.26
C VAL A 100 -4.48 -9.62 -9.90
N GLY A 101 -5.70 -9.58 -9.34
CA GLY A 101 -6.85 -10.30 -9.87
C GLY A 101 -7.61 -9.51 -10.90
#